data_AF-A0A3C1NZP2-F1
#
_entry.id   AF-A0A3C1NZP2-F1
#
_cell.length_a   1.000
_cell.length_b   1.000
_cell.length_c   1.000
_cell.angle_alpha   90.00
_cell.angle_beta   90.00
_cell.angle_gamma   90.00
#
_symmetry.space_group_name_H-M   'P 1'
#
loop_
_entity.id
_entity.type
_entity.pdbx_description
1 polymer ?
#
loop_
_entity_poly.entity_id
_entity_poly.type
_entity_poly.pdbx_seq_one_letter_code
_entity_poly.pdbx_strand_id
1 'polypeptide(L)' 'RKTIKPQVDEWTFPDGHSIIMLSEGRLLNLGNATGHPSFVMSNSFTNQVLAQ' A
#
# COMPACT_ATOMS: atom_id res chain seq x y z
N ARG A 1 -14.71 11.87 -1.54
CA ARG A 1 -14.22 10.48 -1.40
C ARG A 1 -15.37 9.51 -1.61
N LYS A 2 -15.26 8.64 -2.59
CA LYS A 2 -16.19 7.53 -2.81
C LYS A 2 -15.39 6.23 -2.72
N THR A 3 -15.70 5.38 -1.76
CA THR A 3 -15.00 4.10 -1.60
C THR A 3 -15.51 3.10 -2.63
N ILE A 4 -14.62 2.58 -3.46
CA ILE A 4 -14.93 1.56 -4.48
C ILE A 4 -14.86 0.17 -3.87
N LYS A 5 -13.78 -0.09 -3.14
CA LYS A 5 -13.53 -1.31 -2.36
C LYS A 5 -12.51 -0.98 -1.26
N PRO A 6 -12.21 -1.89 -0.32
CA PRO A 6 -11.14 -1.66 0.64
C PRO A 6 -9.85 -1.18 -0.03
N GLN A 7 -9.25 -0.13 0.54
CA GLN A 7 -7.99 0.50 0.09
C GLN A 7 -8.01 1.06 -1.35
N VAL A 8 -9.19 1.28 -1.94
CA VAL A 8 -9.36 1.94 -3.24
C VAL A 8 -10.50 2.95 -3.16
N ASP A 9 -10.15 4.22 -3.28
CA ASP A 9 -11.08 5.34 -3.21
C ASP A 9 -11.03 6.18 -4.49
N GLU A 10 -12.17 6.65 -4.96
CA GLU A 10 -12.29 7.67 -5.98
C GLU A 10 -12.42 9.06 -5.32
N TRP A 11 -11.66 10.02 -5.82
CA TRP A 11 -11.72 11.42 -5.41
C TRP A 11 -12.03 12.28 -6.62
N THR A 12 -13.22 12.88 -6.61
CA THR A 12 -13.66 13.84 -7.63
C THR A 12 -13.33 15.25 -7.16
N PHE A 13 -12.69 16.02 -8.03
CA PHE A 13 -12.37 17.43 -7.81
C PHE A 13 -13.55 18.34 -8.19
N PRO A 14 -13.57 19.61 -7.74
CA PRO A 14 -14.68 20.54 -8.01
C PRO A 14 -14.94 20.82 -9.49
N ASP A 15 -13.93 20.69 -10.34
CA ASP A 15 -14.00 20.82 -11.80
C ASP A 15 -14.45 19.53 -12.51
N GLY A 16 -14.74 18.47 -11.76
CA GLY A 16 -15.40 17.25 -12.24
C GLY A 16 -14.47 16.11 -12.67
N HIS A 17 -13.15 16.32 -12.77
CA HIS A 17 -12.23 15.20 -12.99
C HIS A 17 -12.05 14.39 -11.71
N SER A 18 -11.71 13.10 -11.83
CA SER A 18 -11.48 12.23 -10.68
C SER A 18 -10.15 11.49 -10.74
N ILE A 19 -9.64 11.13 -9.57
CA ILE A 19 -8.46 10.28 -9.40
C ILE A 19 -8.81 9.05 -8.57
N ILE A 20 -8.05 7.97 -8.76
CA ILE A 20 -8.08 6.79 -7.90
C ILE A 20 -6.95 6.89 -6.88
N MET A 21 -7.32 6.92 -5.61
CA MET A 21 -6.41 6.90 -4.48
C MET A 21 -6.30 5.47 -3.94
N LEU A 22 -5.07 4.96 -3.88
CA LEU A 22 -4.76 3.64 -3.33
C LEU A 22 -4.23 3.77 -1.91
N SER A 23 -4.64 2.86 -1.02
CA SER A 23 -4.18 2.78 0.38
C SER A 23 -4.30 4.09 1.18
N GLU A 24 -5.18 5.01 0.78
CA GLU A 24 -5.29 6.37 1.35
C GLU A 24 -3.93 7.11 1.43
N GLY A 25 -3.03 6.85 0.47
CA GLY A 25 -1.67 7.43 0.45
C GLY A 25 -0.64 6.71 1.35
N ARG A 26 -1.01 5.61 2.01
CA ARG A 26 -0.07 4.72 2.70
C ARG A 26 0.64 3.78 1.72
N LEU A 27 1.51 2.91 2.25
CA LEU A 27 2.29 1.95 1.47
C LEU A 27 1.41 0.99 0.69
N LEU A 28 1.26 1.25 -0.62
CA LEU A 28 0.36 0.50 -1.50
C LEU A 28 0.69 -0.99 -1.56
N ASN A 29 1.96 -1.35 -1.51
CA ASN A 29 2.41 -2.73 -1.62
C ASN A 29 1.96 -3.56 -0.40
N LEU A 30 1.86 -2.93 0.78
CA LEU A 30 1.36 -3.58 1.99
C LEU A 30 -0.16 -3.46 2.14
N GLY A 31 -0.76 -2.37 1.63
CA GLY A 31 -2.20 -2.12 1.80
C GLY A 31 -3.09 -2.71 0.70
N ASN A 32 -2.60 -2.79 -0.54
CA ASN A 32 -3.34 -3.33 -1.70
C ASN A 32 -2.78 -4.69 -2.17
N ALA A 33 -1.66 -5.14 -1.61
CA ALA A 33 -1.06 -6.44 -1.88
C ALA A 33 -0.48 -7.01 -0.57
N THR A 34 0.54 -7.87 -0.65
CA THR A 34 1.12 -8.58 0.51
C THR A 34 2.56 -8.17 0.82
N GLY A 35 3.03 -7.04 0.28
CA GLY A 35 4.38 -6.57 0.46
C GLY A 35 5.42 -7.34 -0.35
N HIS A 36 6.64 -7.38 0.19
CA HIS A 36 7.76 -8.06 -0.44
C HIS A 36 7.66 -9.59 -0.25
N PRO A 37 8.09 -10.41 -1.24
CA PRO A 37 8.12 -11.87 -1.11
C PRO A 37 9.00 -12.35 0.06
N SER A 38 8.72 -13.57 0.55
CA SER A 38 9.46 -14.17 1.67
C SER A 38 10.97 -14.25 1.44
N PHE A 39 11.42 -14.54 0.21
CA PHE A 39 12.85 -14.64 -0.12
C PHE A 39 13.63 -13.34 0.08
N VAL A 40 13.04 -12.18 -0.22
CA VAL A 40 13.74 -10.90 0.02
C VAL A 40 13.62 -10.51 1.50
N MET A 41 12.47 -10.77 2.14
CA MET A 41 12.26 -10.51 3.56
C MET A 41 13.16 -11.37 4.45
N SER A 42 13.54 -12.58 4.04
CA SER A 42 14.44 -13.43 4.82
C SER A 42 15.80 -12.78 5.02
N ASN A 43 16.35 -12.09 4.01
CA ASN A 43 17.61 -11.34 4.16
C ASN A 43 17.51 -10.27 5.24
N SER A 44 16.43 -9.46 5.20
CA SER A 44 16.21 -8.40 6.19
C SER A 44 16.02 -8.96 7.60
N PHE A 45 15.23 -10.03 7.76
CA PHE A 45 14.97 -10.63 9.06
C PHE A 45 16.19 -11.38 9.61
N THR A 46 17.02 -12.02 8.79
CA THR A 46 18.31 -12.59 9.23
C THR A 46 19.20 -11.51 9.83
N ASN A 47 19.32 -10.35 9.17
CA ASN A 47 20.11 -9.25 9.71
C ASN A 47 19.53 -8.70 11.02
N GLN A 48 18.20 -8.65 11.17
CA GLN A 48 17.57 -8.27 12.44
C GLN A 48 17.91 -9.26 13.56
N VAL A 49 17.91 -10.58 13.29
CA VAL A 49 18.30 -11.59 14.29
C VAL A 49 19.77 -11.48 14.67
N LEU A 50 20.67 -11.19 13.72
CA LEU A 50 22.10 -10.98 14.01
C LEU A 50 22.35 -9.71 14.84
N ALA A 51 21.44 -8.75 14.80
CA ALA A 51 21.54 -7.49 15.53
C ALA A 51 20.89 -7.51 16.93
N GLN A 52 20.07 -8.54 17.23
CA GLN A 52 19.50 -8.75 18.57
C GLN A 52 20.56 -9.26 19.56
#